data_AF-A0A0V0H478-F1
#
_entry.id   AF-A0A0V0H478-F1
#
_cell.length_a   1.000
_cell.length_b   1.000
_cell.length_c   1.000
_cell.angle_alpha   90.00
_cell.angle_beta   90.00
_cell.angle_gamma   90.00
#
_symmetry.space_group_name_H-M   'P 1'
#
loop_
_entity.id
_entity.type
_entity.pdbx_description
1 polymer ?
#
loop_
_entity_poly.entity_id
_entity_poly.type
_entity_poly.pdbx_seq_one_letter_code
_entity_poly.pdbx_strand_id
1 'polypeptide(L)'
;MEVILQNNDTKMHTYHMSGYAFFVVGMDFGVWSNNSRGTYNKWDGIARTTTQVFPGAWTAILVSLDNVGVWNLRTENLDSWFLGQETYIRVVNSEPTNKTELPMPDNALFCGQLGKLQKPQDISYATSMRGNESKFSFMMMVLVSAIFVVFQ
;
A
#
# COMPACT_ATOMS: atom_id res chain seq x y z
N MET A 1 -22.48 -1.41 -2.99
CA MET A 1 -22.18 -0.76 -1.69
C MET A 1 -22.15 0.75 -1.90
N GLU A 2 -22.68 1.50 -0.94
CA GLU A 2 -22.62 2.96 -0.91
C GLU A 2 -21.54 3.39 0.10
N VAL A 3 -20.69 4.33 -0.30
CA VAL A 3 -19.67 4.91 0.58
C VAL A 3 -19.82 6.43 0.56
N ILE A 4 -19.93 7.01 1.75
CA ILE A 4 -20.00 8.46 1.95
C ILE A 4 -18.66 8.94 2.49
N LEU A 5 -17.96 9.73 1.69
CA LEU A 5 -16.70 10.36 2.07
C LEU A 5 -17.03 11.76 2.59
N GLN A 6 -16.91 11.97 3.89
CA GLN A 6 -17.13 13.27 4.55
C GLN A 6 -15.78 13.91 4.85
N ASN A 7 -15.60 15.17 4.44
CA ASN A 7 -14.40 15.94 4.72
C ASN A 7 -14.74 17.14 5.61
N ASN A 8 -14.38 17.07 6.88
CA ASN A 8 -14.54 18.16 7.86
C ASN A 8 -13.26 19.00 8.02
N ASP A 9 -12.23 18.74 7.20
CA ASP A 9 -10.98 19.50 7.20
C ASP A 9 -11.09 20.72 6.24
N THR A 10 -10.08 21.57 6.31
CA THR A 10 -9.82 22.75 5.49
C THR A 10 -9.10 22.44 4.17
N LYS A 11 -8.57 21.22 4.03
CA LYS A 11 -7.86 20.78 2.82
C LYS A 11 -8.69 19.76 2.05
N MET A 12 -8.54 19.75 0.73
CA MET A 12 -9.17 18.75 -0.12
C MET A 12 -8.53 17.38 0.11
N HIS A 13 -9.36 16.36 0.28
CA HIS A 13 -8.91 14.97 0.29
C HIS A 13 -9.16 14.33 -1.07
N THR A 14 -8.30 13.40 -1.46
CA THR A 14 -8.46 12.62 -2.69
C THR A 14 -8.46 11.16 -2.30
N TYR A 15 -9.51 10.42 -2.62
CA TYR A 15 -9.62 9.00 -2.27
C TYR A 15 -9.57 8.13 -3.52
N HIS A 16 -8.79 7.06 -3.45
CA HIS A 16 -8.62 6.04 -4.48
C HIS A 16 -9.10 4.68 -3.97
N MET A 17 -9.78 3.92 -4.83
CA MET A 17 -10.19 2.55 -4.56
C MET A 17 -9.47 1.58 -5.49
N SER A 18 -8.72 0.65 -4.90
CA SER A 18 -8.04 -0.40 -5.65
C SER A 18 -9.04 -1.45 -6.15
N GLY A 19 -8.78 -2.04 -7.32
CA GLY A 19 -9.58 -3.16 -7.87
C GLY A 19 -10.96 -2.81 -8.42
N TYR A 20 -11.39 -1.55 -8.30
CA TYR A 20 -12.71 -1.10 -8.71
C TYR A 20 -12.69 0.29 -9.32
N ALA A 21 -13.56 0.49 -10.30
CA ALA A 21 -14.14 1.81 -10.55
C ALA A 21 -15.46 1.93 -9.76
N PHE A 22 -15.81 3.14 -9.39
CA PHE A 22 -17.05 3.49 -8.72
C PHE A 22 -17.73 4.66 -9.43
N PHE A 23 -19.04 4.78 -9.25
CA PHE A 23 -19.81 5.90 -9.76
C PHE A 23 -19.88 6.99 -8.71
N VAL A 24 -19.47 8.21 -9.06
CA VAL A 24 -19.72 9.38 -8.21
C VAL A 24 -21.16 9.82 -8.42
N VAL A 25 -22.00 9.62 -7.41
CA VAL A 25 -23.45 9.85 -7.53
C VAL A 25 -23.90 11.15 -6.88
N GLY A 26 -23.11 11.75 -6.00
CA GLY A 26 -23.46 13.02 -5.39
C GLY A 26 -22.27 13.68 -4.72
N MET A 27 -22.29 15.00 -4.69
CA MET A 27 -21.33 15.83 -3.96
C MET A 27 -22.04 17.11 -3.55
N ASP A 28 -21.76 17.60 -2.34
CA ASP A 28 -22.25 18.91 -1.89
C ASP A 28 -21.43 19.38 -0.69
N PHE A 29 -21.52 20.67 -0.37
CA PHE A 29 -20.97 21.23 0.85
C PHE A 29 -21.83 20.89 2.07
N GLY A 30 -21.22 20.99 3.25
CA GLY A 30 -21.85 20.67 4.53
C GLY A 30 -21.70 19.21 4.93
N VAL A 31 -22.61 18.76 5.79
CA VAL A 31 -22.62 17.40 6.34
C VAL A 31 -23.64 16.57 5.57
N TRP A 32 -23.22 15.41 5.08
CA TRP A 32 -24.12 14.49 4.41
C TRP A 32 -25.30 14.08 5.33
N SER A 33 -26.49 13.96 4.75
CA SER A 33 -27.68 13.46 5.44
C SER A 33 -28.44 12.46 4.57
N ASN A 34 -29.37 11.71 5.16
CA ASN A 34 -30.21 10.77 4.39
C ASN A 34 -31.00 11.48 3.27
N ASN A 35 -31.41 12.72 3.48
CA ASN A 35 -32.12 13.53 2.48
C ASN A 35 -31.27 13.82 1.24
N SER A 36 -29.94 13.83 1.37
CA SER A 36 -29.01 14.03 0.26
C SER A 36 -29.12 12.95 -0.82
N ARG A 37 -29.67 11.76 -0.51
CA ARG A 37 -29.92 10.72 -1.52
C ARG A 37 -30.92 11.15 -2.60
N GLY A 38 -31.74 12.17 -2.33
CA GLY A 38 -32.67 12.75 -3.29
C GLY A 38 -31.98 13.53 -4.42
N THR A 39 -30.74 13.97 -4.22
CA THR A 39 -29.98 14.73 -5.23
C THR A 39 -29.01 13.86 -6.03
N TYR A 40 -29.00 12.55 -5.80
CA TYR A 40 -28.05 11.67 -6.45
C TYR A 40 -28.32 11.53 -7.95
N ASN A 41 -27.26 11.67 -8.74
CA ASN A 41 -27.25 11.26 -10.13
C ASN A 41 -27.16 9.73 -10.23
N LYS A 42 -28.29 9.10 -10.61
CA LYS A 42 -28.41 7.65 -10.79
C LYS A 42 -28.54 7.24 -12.26
N TRP A 43 -28.44 8.19 -13.19
CA TRP A 43 -28.69 7.96 -14.61
C TRP A 43 -27.39 7.88 -15.41
N ASP A 44 -26.55 8.92 -15.31
CA ASP A 44 -25.33 9.08 -16.10
C ASP A 44 -24.11 9.43 -15.23
N GLY A 45 -24.06 8.87 -14.01
CA GLY A 45 -22.93 9.00 -13.11
C GLY A 45 -21.62 8.55 -13.78
N ILE A 46 -20.54 9.30 -13.52
CA ILE A 46 -19.22 9.03 -14.11
C ILE A 46 -18.52 7.94 -13.30
N ALA A 47 -18.02 6.91 -13.98
CA ALA A 47 -17.14 5.90 -13.40
C ALA A 47 -15.72 6.47 -13.20
N ARG A 48 -15.19 6.43 -11.98
CA ARG A 48 -13.83 6.84 -11.62
C ARG A 48 -13.21 5.82 -10.66
N THR A 49 -11.89 5.81 -10.57
CA THR A 49 -11.17 5.06 -9.52
C THR A 49 -10.71 5.96 -8.38
N THR A 50 -10.74 7.28 -8.61
CA THR A 50 -10.29 8.30 -7.68
C THR A 50 -11.23 9.50 -7.73
N THR A 51 -11.59 10.04 -6.57
CA THR A 51 -12.42 11.25 -6.46
C THR A 51 -11.91 12.19 -5.38
N GLN A 52 -12.16 13.48 -5.59
CA GLN A 52 -11.87 14.54 -4.62
C GLN A 52 -13.07 14.73 -3.68
N VAL A 53 -12.78 15.16 -2.45
CA VAL A 53 -13.77 15.64 -1.47
C VAL A 53 -13.28 17.00 -0.97
N PHE A 54 -14.01 18.04 -1.35
CA PHE A 54 -13.62 19.43 -1.03
C PHE A 54 -13.70 19.72 0.48
N PRO A 55 -13.01 20.77 0.96
CA PRO A 55 -13.10 21.20 2.36
C PRO A 55 -14.54 21.45 2.82
N GLY A 56 -14.91 20.91 3.97
CA GLY A 56 -16.26 21.05 4.53
C GLY A 56 -17.37 20.46 3.66
N ALA A 57 -17.06 19.46 2.83
CA ALA A 57 -17.98 18.86 1.86
C ALA A 57 -18.06 17.34 2.00
N TRP A 58 -18.96 16.73 1.24
CA TRP A 58 -19.08 15.28 1.11
C TRP A 58 -19.12 14.84 -0.34
N THR A 59 -18.77 13.58 -0.57
CA THR A 59 -18.93 12.90 -1.86
C THR A 59 -19.45 11.49 -1.61
N ALA A 60 -20.52 11.14 -2.32
CA ALA A 60 -21.12 9.82 -2.29
C ALA A 60 -20.72 9.03 -3.52
N ILE A 61 -20.23 7.81 -3.30
CA ILE A 61 -19.86 6.88 -4.35
C ILE A 61 -20.65 5.58 -4.23
N LEU A 62 -21.02 5.01 -5.38
CA LEU A 62 -21.58 3.66 -5.47
C LEU A 62 -20.58 2.73 -6.15
N VAL A 63 -20.30 1.60 -5.51
CA VAL A 63 -19.42 0.57 -6.03
C VAL A 63 -20.15 -0.78 -6.12
N SER A 64 -20.03 -1.44 -7.26
CA SER A 64 -20.43 -2.84 -7.43
C SER A 64 -19.29 -3.72 -6.92
N LEU A 65 -19.55 -4.63 -5.98
CA LEU A 65 -18.52 -5.49 -5.39
C LEU A 65 -18.53 -6.88 -6.06
N ASP A 66 -18.01 -6.95 -7.27
CA ASP A 66 -17.97 -8.15 -8.14
C ASP A 66 -16.56 -8.74 -8.30
N ASN A 67 -15.54 -8.12 -7.71
CA ASN A 67 -14.15 -8.55 -7.76
C ASN A 67 -13.68 -9.07 -6.38
N VAL A 68 -13.58 -10.40 -6.26
CA VAL A 68 -13.18 -11.09 -5.02
C VAL A 68 -11.73 -10.76 -4.68
N GLY A 69 -11.47 -10.48 -3.40
CA GLY A 69 -10.14 -10.13 -2.93
C GLY A 69 -10.17 -9.14 -1.77
N VAL A 70 -9.02 -8.56 -1.47
CA VAL A 70 -8.86 -7.52 -0.46
C VAL A 70 -8.40 -6.24 -1.14
N TRP A 71 -9.22 -5.19 -1.03
CA TRP A 71 -9.06 -3.96 -1.78
C TRP A 71 -8.94 -2.77 -0.85
N ASN A 72 -7.94 -1.93 -1.12
CA ASN A 72 -7.65 -0.76 -0.31
C ASN A 72 -8.44 0.46 -0.82
N LEU A 73 -9.10 1.17 0.10
CA LEU A 73 -9.67 2.49 -0.08
C LEU A 73 -8.85 3.46 0.75
N ARG A 74 -8.07 4.32 0.09
CA ARG A 74 -7.10 5.19 0.77
C ARG A 74 -7.13 6.60 0.23
N THR A 75 -6.56 7.51 1.02
CA THR A 75 -6.16 8.81 0.52
C THR A 75 -4.97 8.70 -0.43
N GLU A 76 -4.94 9.55 -1.46
CA GLU A 76 -3.81 9.71 -2.38
C GLU A 76 -2.76 10.69 -1.85
N ASN A 77 -3.05 11.43 -0.77
CA ASN A 77 -2.03 12.19 -0.08
C ASN A 77 -1.11 11.24 0.70
N LEU A 78 0.18 11.20 0.34
CA LEU A 78 1.14 10.27 0.93
C LEU A 78 1.31 10.44 2.44
N ASP A 79 1.30 11.67 2.95
CA ASP A 79 1.47 11.94 4.39
C ASP A 79 0.28 11.38 5.17
N SER A 80 -0.94 11.68 4.72
CA SER A 80 -2.17 11.17 5.33
C SER A 80 -2.30 9.65 5.20
N TRP A 81 -1.85 9.07 4.08
CA TRP A 81 -1.83 7.62 3.91
C TRP A 81 -0.84 6.97 4.88
N PHE A 82 0.37 7.50 4.99
CA PHE A 82 1.38 7.04 5.94
C PHE A 82 0.88 7.11 7.40
N LEU A 83 0.08 8.13 7.72
CA LEU A 83 -0.56 8.28 9.03
C LEU A 83 -1.82 7.41 9.22
N GLY A 84 -2.16 6.57 8.24
CA GLY A 84 -3.19 5.54 8.36
C GLY A 84 -4.59 5.95 7.87
N GLN A 85 -4.72 7.00 7.06
CA GLN A 85 -6.01 7.36 6.45
C GLN A 85 -6.36 6.43 5.27
N GLU A 86 -6.65 5.18 5.62
CA GLU A 86 -7.02 4.12 4.70
C GLU A 86 -7.93 3.08 5.37
N THR A 87 -8.59 2.26 4.55
CA THR A 87 -9.30 1.09 5.01
C THR A 87 -9.25 -0.01 3.95
N TYR A 88 -9.60 -1.23 4.33
CA TYR A 88 -9.58 -2.39 3.43
C TYR A 88 -10.96 -3.03 3.40
N ILE A 89 -11.40 -3.36 2.19
CA ILE A 89 -12.65 -4.05 1.91
C ILE A 89 -12.31 -5.45 1.43
N ARG A 90 -12.76 -6.47 2.17
CA ARG A 90 -12.63 -7.86 1.76
C ARG A 90 -13.93 -8.32 1.10
N VAL A 91 -13.85 -8.64 -0.18
CA VAL A 91 -14.97 -9.18 -0.97
C VAL A 91 -14.79 -10.68 -1.04
N VAL A 92 -15.80 -11.42 -0.58
CA VAL A 92 -15.80 -12.89 -0.54
C VAL A 92 -16.70 -13.45 -1.63
N ASN A 93 -16.30 -14.57 -2.23
CA ASN A 93 -17.21 -15.32 -3.08
C ASN A 93 -18.23 -16.05 -2.19
N SER A 94 -19.52 -15.87 -2.48
CA SER A 94 -20.61 -16.56 -1.80
C SER A 94 -20.87 -17.96 -2.36
N GLU A 95 -20.34 -18.27 -3.54
CA GLU A 95 -20.54 -19.57 -4.17
C GLU A 95 -19.81 -20.70 -3.41
N PRO A 96 -20.42 -21.90 -3.30
CA PRO A 96 -19.84 -23.05 -2.59
C PRO A 96 -18.63 -23.68 -3.32
N THR A 97 -18.20 -23.11 -4.45
CA THR A 97 -17.02 -23.55 -5.17
C THR A 97 -15.75 -23.22 -4.39
N ASN A 98 -14.79 -24.17 -4.33
CA ASN A 98 -13.46 -23.98 -3.71
C ASN A 98 -12.55 -22.98 -4.44
N LYS A 99 -13.09 -22.10 -5.28
CA LYS A 99 -12.34 -21.10 -6.06
C LYS A 99 -12.88 -19.71 -5.74
N THR A 100 -12.13 -18.98 -4.92
CA THR A 100 -12.45 -17.61 -4.47
C THR A 100 -11.56 -16.61 -5.20
N GLU A 101 -10.28 -16.58 -4.82
CA GLU A 101 -9.27 -15.67 -5.34
C GLU A 101 -8.33 -16.44 -6.27
N LEU A 102 -7.62 -15.72 -7.13
CA LEU A 102 -6.52 -16.32 -7.88
C LEU A 102 -5.48 -16.89 -6.89
N PRO A 103 -4.85 -18.03 -7.21
CA PRO A 103 -3.80 -18.56 -6.36
C PRO A 103 -2.67 -17.55 -6.22
N MET A 104 -2.08 -17.50 -5.04
CA MET A 104 -0.94 -16.64 -4.76
C MET A 104 0.21 -16.97 -5.74
N PRO A 105 0.85 -15.96 -6.36
CA PRO A 105 1.93 -16.21 -7.30
C PRO A 105 3.16 -16.81 -6.59
N ASP A 106 3.96 -17.58 -7.34
CA ASP A 106 5.08 -18.35 -6.76
C ASP A 106 6.17 -17.50 -6.11
N ASN A 107 6.29 -16.24 -6.52
CA ASN A 107 7.23 -15.25 -6.03
C ASN A 107 6.66 -14.34 -4.93
N ALA A 108 5.48 -14.67 -4.39
CA ALA A 108 4.94 -13.92 -3.26
C ALA A 108 5.86 -14.02 -2.03
N LEU A 109 6.04 -12.87 -1.37
CA LEU A 109 6.81 -12.77 -0.14
C LEU A 109 5.88 -12.92 1.07
N PHE A 110 6.22 -13.85 1.95
CA PHE A 110 5.54 -14.12 3.21
C PHE A 110 6.30 -13.48 4.37
N CYS A 111 5.58 -12.75 5.22
CA CYS A 111 6.14 -12.11 6.40
C CYS A 111 5.18 -12.27 7.61
N GLY A 112 5.61 -11.77 8.78
CA GLY A 112 4.81 -11.84 10.01
C GLY A 112 4.42 -13.29 10.36
N GLN A 113 3.13 -13.52 10.62
CA GLN A 113 2.60 -14.85 10.96
C GLN A 113 2.78 -15.89 9.85
N LEU A 114 2.91 -15.45 8.60
CA LEU A 114 3.13 -16.31 7.45
C LEU A 114 4.61 -16.57 7.15
N GLY A 115 5.55 -15.99 7.91
CA GLY A 115 6.99 -16.11 7.64
C GLY A 115 7.49 -17.56 7.55
N LYS A 116 6.83 -18.51 8.21
CA LYS A 116 7.12 -19.94 8.10
C LYS A 116 6.88 -20.55 6.70
N LEU A 117 6.13 -19.85 5.83
CA LEU A 117 5.86 -20.24 4.45
C LEU A 117 6.85 -19.62 3.46
N GLN A 118 7.75 -18.74 3.94
CA GLN A 118 8.69 -18.03 3.08
C GLN A 118 9.66 -19.02 2.41
N LYS A 119 9.62 -19.08 1.08
CA LYS A 119 10.61 -19.80 0.28
C LYS A 119 11.97 -19.08 0.37
N PRO A 120 13.11 -19.79 0.41
CA PRO A 120 14.43 -19.17 0.33
C PRO A 120 14.47 -18.20 -0.85
N GLN A 121 14.86 -16.96 -0.59
CA GLN A 121 15.08 -15.98 -1.65
C GLN A 121 16.54 -16.11 -2.07
N ASP A 122 16.80 -16.34 -3.36
CA ASP A 122 18.13 -16.20 -3.94
C ASP A 122 18.47 -14.71 -4.00
N ILE A 123 18.85 -14.16 -2.85
CA ILE A 123 19.40 -12.83 -2.76
C ILE A 123 20.79 -12.93 -3.36
N SER A 124 20.92 -12.60 -4.64
CA SER A 124 22.21 -12.19 -5.19
C SER A 124 22.59 -10.92 -4.44
N TYR A 125 23.33 -11.09 -3.35
CA TYR A 125 24.08 -10.00 -2.76
C TYR A 125 24.99 -9.51 -3.88
N ALA A 126 24.70 -8.34 -4.46
CA ALA A 126 25.77 -7.53 -5.00
C ALA A 126 26.70 -7.30 -3.80
N THR A 127 27.71 -8.14 -3.70
CA THR A 127 28.67 -8.17 -2.62
C THR A 127 29.20 -6.74 -2.53
N SER A 128 28.86 -6.02 -1.46
CA SER A 128 29.70 -4.89 -1.10
C SER A 128 31.05 -5.53 -0.82
N MET A 129 32.03 -5.26 -1.68
CA MET A 129 33.41 -5.65 -1.43
C MET A 129 33.90 -4.81 -0.26
N ARG A 130 33.49 -5.19 0.97
CA ARG A 130 34.21 -4.80 2.17
C ARG A 130 35.40 -5.74 2.28
N GLY A 131 36.37 -5.50 1.39
CA GLY A 131 37.66 -6.15 1.42
C GLY A 131 38.28 -5.92 2.78
N ASN A 132 38.49 -7.00 3.51
CA ASN A 132 39.30 -7.06 4.72
C ASN A 132 40.79 -6.89 4.34
N GLU A 133 41.13 -5.82 3.62
CA GLU A 133 42.47 -5.49 3.11
C GLU A 133 43.40 -4.91 4.19
N SER A 134 42.90 -4.69 5.41
CA SER A 134 43.66 -3.97 6.45
C SER A 134 44.47 -4.85 7.40
N LYS A 135 44.27 -6.18 7.42
CA LYS A 135 44.95 -7.02 8.43
C LYS A 135 46.25 -7.67 7.97
N PHE A 136 46.40 -7.94 6.67
CA PHE A 136 47.63 -8.59 6.17
C PHE A 136 48.81 -7.62 6.08
N SER A 137 48.54 -6.35 5.73
CA SER A 137 49.56 -5.29 5.65
C SER A 137 50.20 -4.99 7.01
N PHE A 138 49.41 -4.95 8.08
CA PHE A 138 49.93 -4.57 9.40
C PHE A 138 50.85 -5.65 10.02
N MET A 139 50.53 -6.93 9.83
CA MET A 139 51.35 -8.02 10.36
C MET A 139 52.72 -8.10 9.66
N MET A 140 52.78 -7.77 8.37
CA MET A 140 54.04 -7.78 7.61
C MET A 140 54.95 -6.59 7.97
N MET A 141 54.38 -5.40 8.23
CA MET A 141 55.19 -4.25 8.71
C MET A 141 55.83 -4.50 10.08
N VAL A 142 55.12 -5.15 11.01
CA VAL A 142 55.65 -5.46 12.36
C VAL A 142 56.78 -6.51 12.30
N LEU A 143 56.68 -7.48 11.39
CA LEU A 143 57.74 -8.47 11.18
C LEU A 143 59.00 -7.85 10.56
N VAL A 144 58.86 -6.93 9.60
CA VAL A 144 60.00 -6.26 8.98
C VAL A 144 60.72 -5.35 9.98
N SER A 145 59.98 -4.57 10.78
CA SER A 145 60.61 -3.72 11.81
C SER A 145 61.29 -4.53 12.92
N ALA A 146 60.75 -5.69 13.31
CA ALA A 146 61.42 -6.59 14.26
C ALA A 146 62.75 -7.15 13.72
N ILE A 147 62.83 -7.46 12.42
CA ILE A 147 64.08 -7.93 11.80
C ILE A 147 65.14 -6.82 11.79
N PHE A 148 64.76 -5.57 11.49
CA PHE A 148 65.71 -4.45 11.52
C PHE A 148 66.28 -4.16 12.91
N VAL A 149 65.51 -4.38 13.99
CA VAL A 149 65.99 -4.21 15.37
C VAL A 149 66.96 -5.32 15.81
N VAL A 150 66.86 -6.52 15.22
CA VAL A 150 67.72 -7.67 15.54
C VAL A 150 69.08 -7.60 14.82
N PHE A 151 69.18 -6.85 13.72
CA PHE A 151 70.38 -6.76 12.88
C PHE A 151 71.11 -5.39 12.97
N GLN A 152 70.92 -4.63 14.06
CA GLN A 152 71.70 -3.43 14.37
C GLN A 152 72.40 -3.54 15.72
#